data_AF-A0A1M6J9Q6-F1
#
_entry.id   AF-A0A1M6J9Q6-F1
#
_cell.length_a   1.000
_cell.length_b   1.000
_cell.length_c   1.000
_cell.angle_alpha   90.00
_cell.angle_beta   90.00
_cell.angle_gamma   90.00
#
_symmetry.space_group_name_H-M   'P 1'
#
loop_
_entity.id
_entity.type
_entity.pdbx_description
1 polymer ?
#
loop_
_entity_poly.entity_id
_entity_poly.type
_entity_poly.pdbx_seq_one_letter_code
_entity_poly.pdbx_strand_id
1 'polypeptide(L)' 'MLELGRTILRLEKARRELLTIDPGDKEKHLAASRKVDQLIVEYYRVKRNLGVGTAVTRG' A
#
# COMPACT_ATOMS: atom_id res chain seq x y z
N MET A 1 4.52 -13.00 -8.45
CA MET A 1 3.08 -13.24 -8.13
C MET A 1 2.80 -13.27 -6.63
N LEU A 2 3.37 -14.22 -5.86
CA LEU A 2 3.11 -14.36 -4.41
C LEU A 2 3.48 -13.13 -3.57
N GLU A 3 4.55 -12.42 -3.93
CA GLU A 3 4.98 -11.21 -3.23
C GLU A 3 4.02 -10.04 -3.43
N LEU A 4 3.57 -9.82 -4.67
CA LEU A 4 2.57 -8.79 -4.98
C LEU A 4 1.26 -9.02 -4.22
N GLY A 5 0.76 -10.27 -4.22
CA GLY A 5 -0.45 -10.63 -3.46
C GLY A 5 -0.29 -10.36 -1.96
N ARG A 6 0.87 -10.71 -1.38
CA ARG A 6 1.17 -10.42 0.03
C ARG A 6 1.22 -8.92 0.32
N THR A 7 1.82 -8.13 -0.58
CA THR A 7 1.89 -6.67 -0.43
C THR A 7 0.49 -6.03 -0.52
N ILE A 8 -0.36 -6.48 -1.44
CA ILE A 8 -1.76 -6.04 -1.54
C ILE A 8 -2.54 -6.36 -0.26
N LEU A 9 -2.39 -7.58 0.28
CA LEU A 9 -3.07 -7.95 1.54
C LEU A 9 -2.63 -7.09 2.72
N ARG A 10 -1.34 -6.78 2.82
CA ARG A 10 -0.80 -5.88 3.86
C ARG A 10 -1.35 -4.46 3.71
N LEU A 11 -1.41 -3.95 2.48
CA LEU A 11 -2.01 -2.65 2.17
C LEU A 11 -3.47 -2.60 2.62
N GLU A 12 -4.25 -3.64 2.28
CA GLU A 12 -5.66 -3.69 2.65
C GLU A 12 -5.93 -3.84 4.14
N LYS A 13 -5.02 -4.50 4.86
CA LYS A 13 -5.06 -4.54 6.32
C LYS A 13 -4.77 -3.15 6.90
N ALA A 14 -3.72 -2.47 6.43
CA ALA A 14 -3.37 -1.14 6.91
C ALA A 14 -4.44 -0.09 6.57
N ARG A 15 -5.08 -0.17 5.40
CA ARG A 15 -6.21 0.70 5.04
C ARG A 15 -7.38 0.52 6.00
N ARG A 16 -7.74 -0.72 6.34
CA ARG A 16 -8.79 -1.00 7.32
C ARG A 16 -8.44 -0.48 8.71
N GLU A 17 -7.20 -0.69 9.16
CA GLU A 17 -6.71 -0.12 10.43
C GLU A 17 -6.85 1.41 10.45
N LEU A 18 -6.44 2.10 9.37
CA LEU A 18 -6.58 3.55 9.25
C LEU A 18 -8.04 4.01 9.37
N LEU A 19 -8.98 3.34 8.70
CA LEU A 19 -10.41 3.68 8.73
C LEU A 19 -11.07 3.43 10.09
N THR A 20 -10.46 2.62 10.95
CA THR A 20 -10.98 2.34 12.31
C THR A 20 -10.42 3.25 13.39
N ILE A 21 -9.45 4.10 13.06
CA ILE A 21 -8.88 5.05 14.02
C ILE A 21 -9.84 6.21 14.21
N ASP A 22 -10.04 6.61 15.47
CA ASP A 22 -10.77 7.82 15.82
C ASP A 22 -10.15 9.03 15.09
N PRO A 23 -10.92 9.78 14.27
CA PRO A 23 -10.43 10.98 13.61
C PRO A 23 -9.88 12.06 14.58
N GLY A 24 -10.29 12.02 15.86
CA GLY A 24 -9.75 12.87 16.92
C GLY A 24 -8.34 12.49 17.38
N ASP A 25 -7.94 11.22 17.20
CA ASP A 25 -6.61 10.72 17.56
C ASP A 25 -5.62 10.93 16.41
N LYS A 26 -5.19 12.19 16.27
CA LYS A 26 -4.30 12.65 15.20
C LYS A 26 -2.96 11.89 15.16
N GLU A 27 -2.43 11.48 16.32
CA GLU A 27 -1.16 10.75 16.38
C GLU A 27 -1.29 9.35 15.79
N LYS A 28 -2.32 8.60 16.21
CA LYS A 28 -2.58 7.28 15.63
C LYS A 28 -2.92 7.39 14.15
N HIS A 29 -3.69 8.39 13.76
CA HIS A 29 -4.08 8.59 12.37
C HIS A 29 -2.86 8.89 11.49
N LEU A 30 -1.92 9.73 11.97
CA LEU A 30 -0.67 10.04 11.28
C LEU A 30 0.24 8.80 11.16
N ALA A 31 0.36 8.02 12.24
CA ALA A 31 1.15 6.79 12.24
C ALA A 31 0.60 5.76 11.24
N ALA A 32 -0.72 5.56 11.22
CA ALA A 32 -1.37 4.65 10.28
C ALA A 32 -1.27 5.14 8.83
N SER A 33 -1.40 6.45 8.58
CA SER A 33 -1.20 7.04 7.25
C SER A 33 0.21 6.76 6.72
N ARG A 34 1.25 7.01 7.53
CA ARG A 34 2.65 6.74 7.16
C ARG A 34 2.89 5.27 6.82
N LYS A 35 2.27 4.35 7.56
CA LYS A 35 2.34 2.90 7.28
C LYS A 35 1.69 2.55 5.94
N VAL A 36 0.55 3.17 5.61
CA VAL A 36 -0.09 3.00 4.29
C VAL A 36 0.83 3.53 3.19
N ASP A 37 1.40 4.72 3.34
CA ASP A 37 2.31 5.32 2.34
C ASP A 37 3.51 4.41 2.05
N GLN A 38 4.14 3.85 3.08
CA GLN A 38 5.24 2.90 2.93
C GLN A 38 4.83 1.65 2.15
N LEU A 39 3.64 1.12 2.41
CA LEU A 39 3.12 -0.06 1.71
C LEU A 39 2.74 0.23 0.25
N ILE A 40 2.32 1.47 -0.06
CA ILE A 40 2.09 1.91 -1.45
C ILE A 40 3.40 1.92 -2.23
N VAL A 41 4.47 2.50 -1.66
CA VAL A 41 5.79 2.52 -2.30
C VAL A 41 6.28 1.10 -2.56
N GLU A 42 6.15 0.21 -1.58
CA GLU A 42 6.54 -1.19 -1.71
C GLU A 42 5.70 -1.92 -2.78
N TYR A 43 4.39 -1.65 -2.84
CA TYR A 43 3.53 -2.19 -3.90
C TYR A 43 4.04 -1.80 -5.29
N TYR A 44 4.35 -0.53 -5.53
CA TYR A 44 4.84 -0.08 -6.83
C TYR A 44 6.23 -0.63 -7.16
N ARG A 45 7.10 -0.77 -6.17
CA ARG A 45 8.41 -1.42 -6.33
C ARG A 45 8.26 -2.89 -6.75
N VAL A 46 7.42 -3.66 -6.04
CA VAL A 46 7.14 -5.06 -6.38
C VAL A 46 6.45 -5.18 -7.74
N LYS A 47 5.47 -4.32 -8.04
CA LYS A 47 4.79 -4.27 -9.34
C LYS A 47 5.77 -4.02 -10.48
N ARG A 48 6.71 -3.09 -10.30
CA ARG A 48 7.76 -2.77 -11.28
C ARG A 48 8.71 -3.95 -11.49
N ASN A 49 9.16 -4.59 -10.41
CA ASN A 49 10.09 -5.73 -10.47
C ASN A 49 9.48 -6.97 -11.14
N LEU A 50 8.15 -7.12 -11.08
CA LEU A 50 7.44 -8.19 -11.76
C LEU A 50 7.19 -7.95 -13.25
N GLY A 51 7.70 -6.84 -13.82
CA GLY A 51 7.51 -6.52 -15.25
C GLY A 51 6.08 -6.13 -15.62
N VAL A 52 5.17 -6.01 -14.64
CA VAL A 52 3.76 -5.62 -14.86
C VAL A 52 3.64 -4.12 -15.20
N GLY A 53 4.76 -3.38 -15.22
CA GLY A 53 4.82 -1.94 -15.47
C GLY A 53 5.14 -1.51 -16.91
N THR A 54 5.51 -2.41 -17.82
CA THR A 54 5.98 -2.04 -19.18
C THR A 54 4.95 -2.21 -20.30
N ALA A 55 3.75 -2.71 -20.01
CA ALA A 55 2.73 -2.95 -21.04
C ALA A 55 1.78 -1.76 -21.33
N VAL A 56 1.87 -0.65 -20.59
CA VAL A 56 0.88 0.46 -20.65
C VAL A 56 1.45 1.76 -21.23
N THR A 57 2.58 1.71 -21.94
CA THR A 57 3.19 2.89 -22.60
C THR A 57 3.61 2.66 -24.05
N ARG A 58 3.01 1.67 -24.72
CA ARG A 58 3.09 1.53 -26.18
C ARG A 58 1.69 1.36 -26.74
N GLY A 59 1.04 2.50 -26.98
CA GLY A 59 -0.24 2.67 -27.67
C GLY A 59 -0.28 4.07 -28.25
#